data_AF-A0A7S0RN57-F1
#
_entry.id   AF-A0A7S0RN57-F1
#
_cell.length_a   1.000
_cell.length_b   1.000
_cell.length_c   1.000
_cell.angle_alpha   90.00
_cell.angle_beta   90.00
_cell.angle_gamma   90.00
#
_symmetry.space_group_name_H-M   'P 1'
#
loop_
_entity.id
_entity.type
_entity.pdbx_description
1 polymer ?
#
loop_
_entity_poly.entity_id
_entity_poly.type
_entity_poly.pdbx_seq_one_letter_code
_entity_poly.pdbx_strand_id
1 'polypeptide(L)'
;MPASMQRDLEVKKLAATAGVKVASPVSHTLYDTEWMVHKNGGAPPITFQSFAKLMDKVGPPPKALPAPTSVPPPLSDAWTRLSGVSGPAVPTLAELGYPEPEHPALFAGGETAGLKILEECMAKKEWVKKFEKPNTAPTDFKPAATTQLSPYLKFGCVSARLFYHQVVEIYRSASKPIGPTQVSLEGQLMWRGVFLTGGGHT
;
A
#
# COMPACT_ATOMS: atom_id res chain seq x y z
N MET A 1 -4.24 -15.67 15.73
CA MET A 1 -4.82 -14.64 14.84
C MET A 1 -4.24 -13.28 15.19
N PRO A 2 -3.73 -12.51 14.21
CA PRO A 2 -3.28 -11.13 14.39
C PRO A 2 -4.33 -10.22 15.04
N ALA A 3 -3.87 -9.19 15.76
CA ALA A 3 -4.73 -8.27 16.49
C ALA A 3 -5.76 -7.54 15.60
N SER A 4 -5.40 -7.20 14.36
CA SER A 4 -6.31 -6.58 13.40
C SER A 4 -7.49 -7.51 13.04
N MET A 5 -7.23 -8.80 12.83
CA MET A 5 -8.29 -9.76 12.50
C MET A 5 -9.24 -9.96 13.68
N GLN A 6 -8.71 -10.05 14.90
CA GLN A 6 -9.54 -10.17 16.11
C GLN A 6 -10.45 -8.96 16.29
N ARG A 7 -9.90 -7.75 16.17
CA ARG A 7 -10.66 -6.50 16.23
C ARG A 7 -11.75 -6.46 15.14
N ASP A 8 -11.41 -6.78 13.90
CA ASP A 8 -12.34 -6.69 12.77
C ASP A 8 -13.46 -7.74 12.87
N LEU A 9 -13.18 -8.93 13.41
CA LEU A 9 -14.21 -9.94 13.71
C LEU A 9 -15.19 -9.42 14.76
N GLU A 10 -14.71 -8.78 15.81
CA GLU A 10 -15.57 -8.23 16.86
C GLU A 10 -16.44 -7.09 16.33
N VAL A 11 -15.85 -6.16 15.56
CA VAL A 11 -16.60 -5.08 14.90
C VAL A 11 -17.68 -5.63 13.97
N LYS A 12 -17.40 -6.69 13.20
CA LYS A 12 -18.39 -7.32 12.31
C LYS A 12 -19.54 -7.96 13.09
N LYS A 13 -19.28 -8.59 14.24
CA LYS A 13 -20.34 -9.14 15.11
C LYS A 13 -21.24 -8.02 15.64
N LEU A 14 -20.64 -6.95 16.18
CA LEU A 14 -21.38 -5.80 16.69
C LEU A 14 -22.23 -5.14 15.60
N ALA A 15 -21.67 -4.96 14.40
CA ALA A 15 -22.39 -4.41 13.26
C ALA A 15 -23.58 -5.30 12.84
N ALA A 16 -23.41 -6.62 12.82
CA ALA A 16 -24.49 -7.56 12.51
C ALA A 16 -25.63 -7.48 13.54
N THR A 17 -25.31 -7.43 14.84
CA THR A 17 -26.31 -7.25 15.91
C THR A 17 -27.07 -5.92 15.76
N ALA A 18 -26.40 -4.87 15.29
CA ALA A 18 -27.01 -3.57 15.05
C ALA A 18 -27.72 -3.44 13.69
N GLY A 19 -27.78 -4.50 12.87
CA GLY A 19 -28.36 -4.43 11.52
C GLY A 19 -27.57 -3.58 10.52
N VAL A 20 -26.29 -3.30 10.80
CA VAL A 20 -25.40 -2.49 9.96
C VAL A 20 -24.69 -3.38 8.94
N LYS A 21 -24.85 -3.06 7.65
CA LYS A 21 -24.14 -3.75 6.57
C LYS A 21 -22.66 -3.33 6.54
N VAL A 22 -21.76 -4.31 6.62
CA VAL A 22 -20.31 -4.07 6.56
C VAL A 22 -19.77 -4.43 5.18
N ALA A 23 -19.02 -3.51 4.57
CA ALA A 23 -18.23 -3.75 3.36
C ALA A 23 -16.74 -3.56 3.67
N SER A 24 -15.92 -4.56 3.37
CA SER A 24 -14.47 -4.54 3.64
C SER A 24 -13.71 -5.03 2.39
N PRO A 25 -13.61 -4.19 1.34
CA PRO A 25 -12.89 -4.56 0.12
C PRO A 25 -11.38 -4.53 0.34
N VAL A 26 -10.66 -5.46 -0.30
CA VAL A 26 -9.19 -5.48 -0.27
C VAL A 26 -8.63 -4.42 -1.22
N SER A 27 -7.84 -3.49 -0.68
CA SER A 27 -7.14 -2.44 -1.44
C SER A 27 -5.71 -2.16 -0.97
N HIS A 28 -5.31 -2.66 0.21
CA HIS A 28 -3.97 -2.44 0.77
C HIS A 28 -2.88 -3.29 0.09
N THR A 29 -3.27 -4.42 -0.49
CA THR A 29 -2.43 -5.37 -1.23
C THR A 29 -2.76 -5.34 -2.72
N LEU A 30 -1.87 -5.88 -3.55
CA LEU A 30 -2.14 -6.02 -4.99
C LEU A 30 -3.37 -6.91 -5.22
N TYR A 31 -3.42 -8.05 -4.53
CA TYR A 31 -4.49 -9.04 -4.58
C TYR A 31 -5.06 -9.29 -3.18
N ASP A 32 -6.24 -9.89 -3.12
CA ASP A 32 -6.72 -10.55 -1.92
C ASP A 32 -5.81 -11.74 -1.60
N THR A 33 -5.20 -11.72 -0.41
CA THR A 33 -4.20 -12.73 0.00
C THR A 33 -4.83 -14.10 0.20
N GLU A 34 -6.03 -14.17 0.78
CA GLU A 34 -6.76 -15.43 0.97
C GLU A 34 -7.14 -16.03 -0.38
N TRP A 35 -7.60 -15.18 -1.30
CA TRP A 35 -7.89 -15.60 -2.67
C TRP A 35 -6.64 -16.12 -3.38
N MET A 36 -5.49 -15.47 -3.21
CA MET A 36 -4.21 -15.94 -3.77
C MET A 36 -3.83 -17.32 -3.20
N VAL A 37 -3.95 -17.54 -1.90
CA VAL A 37 -3.70 -18.84 -1.26
C VAL A 37 -4.64 -19.92 -1.81
N HIS A 38 -5.92 -19.61 -1.95
CA HIS A 38 -6.89 -20.52 -2.55
C HIS A 38 -6.53 -20.89 -4.00
N LYS A 39 -6.13 -19.90 -4.82
CA LYS A 39 -5.70 -20.13 -6.22
C LYS A 39 -4.40 -20.93 -6.34
N ASN A 40 -3.61 -20.99 -5.26
CA ASN A 40 -2.39 -21.78 -5.13
C ASN A 40 -2.61 -23.16 -4.47
N GLY A 41 -3.85 -23.63 -4.36
CA GLY A 41 -4.13 -24.96 -3.80
C GLY A 41 -4.13 -25.02 -2.28
N GLY A 42 -4.37 -23.89 -1.61
CA GLY A 42 -4.53 -23.82 -0.14
C GLY A 42 -3.24 -23.55 0.63
N ALA A 43 -2.09 -23.44 -0.04
CA ALA A 43 -0.82 -23.08 0.57
C ALA A 43 -0.32 -21.71 0.06
N PRO A 44 0.24 -20.84 0.91
CA PRO A 44 0.72 -19.54 0.46
C PRO A 44 1.99 -19.66 -0.42
N PRO A 45 2.10 -18.87 -1.50
CA PRO A 45 3.34 -18.77 -2.28
C PRO A 45 4.44 -18.05 -1.47
N ILE A 46 5.39 -18.81 -0.93
CA ILE A 46 6.48 -18.28 -0.08
C ILE A 46 7.76 -17.90 -0.83
N THR A 47 7.84 -18.18 -2.13
CA THR A 47 8.97 -17.78 -2.99
C THR A 47 8.52 -16.80 -4.05
N PHE A 48 9.44 -15.93 -4.50
CA PHE A 48 9.16 -14.98 -5.58
C PHE A 48 8.69 -15.68 -6.85
N GLN A 49 9.36 -16.76 -7.25
CA GLN A 49 9.04 -17.50 -8.46
C GLN A 49 7.65 -18.15 -8.39
N SER A 50 7.26 -18.65 -7.21
CA SER A 50 5.91 -19.20 -6.98
C SER A 50 4.85 -18.10 -7.11
N PHE A 51 5.08 -16.94 -6.48
CA PHE A 51 4.16 -15.81 -6.55
C PHE A 51 4.05 -15.22 -7.96
N ALA A 52 5.17 -15.10 -8.68
CA ALA A 52 5.19 -14.64 -10.07
C ALA A 52 4.37 -15.56 -10.98
N LYS A 53 4.59 -16.88 -10.91
CA LYS A 53 3.79 -17.86 -11.67
C LYS A 53 2.31 -17.79 -11.34
N LEU A 54 1.98 -17.54 -10.06
CA LEU A 54 0.60 -17.37 -9.63
C LEU A 54 -0.01 -16.09 -10.22
N MET A 55 0.73 -14.97 -10.23
CA MET A 55 0.30 -13.75 -10.92
C MET A 55 0.06 -13.97 -12.42
N ASP A 56 0.97 -14.67 -13.11
CA ASP A 56 0.79 -15.01 -14.53
C ASP A 56 -0.49 -15.83 -14.77
N LYS A 57 -0.82 -16.73 -13.84
CA LYS A 57 -2.03 -17.56 -13.88
C LYS A 57 -3.31 -16.76 -13.63
N VAL A 58 -3.29 -15.81 -12.69
CA VAL A 58 -4.50 -15.10 -12.24
C VAL A 58 -4.73 -13.74 -12.92
N GLY A 59 -3.73 -13.27 -13.68
CA GLY A 59 -3.76 -11.99 -14.36
C GLY A 59 -3.34 -10.81 -13.48
N PRO A 60 -3.28 -9.59 -14.05
CA PRO A 60 -2.83 -8.40 -13.34
C PRO A 60 -3.76 -8.03 -12.17
N PRO A 61 -3.26 -7.31 -11.15
CA PRO A 61 -4.08 -6.89 -10.03
C PRO A 61 -5.16 -5.89 -10.47
N PRO A 62 -6.28 -5.78 -9.73
CA PRO A 62 -7.29 -4.77 -10.01
C PRO A 62 -6.70 -3.37 -10.12
N LYS A 63 -7.26 -2.52 -10.98
CA LYS A 63 -6.87 -1.10 -11.02
C LYS A 63 -7.31 -0.38 -9.74
N ALA A 64 -6.58 0.65 -9.36
CA ALA A 64 -7.04 1.56 -8.31
C ALA A 64 -8.34 2.24 -8.76
N LEU A 65 -9.25 2.47 -7.81
CA LEU A 65 -10.48 3.23 -8.09
C LEU A 65 -10.11 4.69 -8.35
N PRO A 66 -10.88 5.40 -9.20
CA PRO A 66 -10.70 6.82 -9.38
C PRO A 66 -10.96 7.58 -8.08
N ALA A 67 -10.33 8.74 -7.93
CA ALA A 67 -10.62 9.63 -6.80
C ALA A 67 -12.12 9.98 -6.79
N PRO A 68 -12.78 9.99 -5.61
CA PRO A 68 -14.18 10.38 -5.51
C PRO A 68 -14.33 11.85 -5.92
N THR A 69 -15.32 12.16 -6.75
CA THR A 69 -15.62 13.53 -7.18
C THR A 69 -16.31 14.35 -6.09
N SER A 70 -16.99 13.68 -5.16
CA SER A 70 -17.68 14.27 -4.02
C SER A 70 -17.86 13.23 -2.93
N VAL A 71 -17.80 13.66 -1.68
CA VAL A 71 -18.20 12.85 -0.52
C VAL A 71 -19.45 13.47 0.10
N PRO A 72 -20.44 12.65 0.55
CA PRO A 72 -21.56 13.16 1.32
C PRO A 72 -21.06 13.94 2.54
N PRO A 73 -21.72 15.05 2.93
CA PRO A 73 -21.34 15.76 4.14
C PRO A 73 -21.46 14.82 5.35
N PRO A 74 -20.69 15.06 6.42
CA PRO A 74 -20.84 14.32 7.66
C PRO A 74 -22.30 14.39 8.13
N LEU A 75 -22.81 13.30 8.70
CA LEU A 75 -24.07 13.33 9.42
C LEU A 75 -23.92 14.34 10.58
N SER A 76 -24.64 15.46 10.53
CA SER A 76 -24.61 16.58 11.49
C SER A 76 -24.45 16.16 12.94
N ASP A 77 -23.66 16.89 13.75
CA ASP A 77 -23.48 16.85 15.22
C ASP A 77 -23.29 15.49 15.93
N ALA A 78 -23.61 14.38 15.29
CA ALA A 78 -23.58 13.04 15.83
C ALA A 78 -22.13 12.61 16.08
N TRP A 79 -21.20 13.00 15.21
CA TRP A 79 -19.78 12.79 15.43
C TRP A 79 -19.27 13.52 16.68
N THR A 80 -19.61 14.80 16.83
CA THR A 80 -19.24 15.61 18.00
C THR A 80 -19.87 15.04 19.28
N ARG A 81 -21.13 14.59 19.21
CA ARG A 81 -21.84 13.96 20.34
C ARG A 81 -21.31 12.57 20.72
N LEU A 82 -20.87 11.76 19.75
CA LEU A 82 -20.42 10.37 19.96
C LEU A 82 -18.92 10.26 20.29
N SER A 83 -18.09 11.14 19.75
CA SER A 83 -16.63 11.08 19.97
C SER A 83 -16.21 11.70 21.31
N GLY A 84 -17.02 12.59 21.89
CA GLY A 84 -16.63 13.40 23.04
C GLY A 84 -15.51 14.41 22.72
N VAL A 85 -15.13 14.54 21.44
CA VAL A 85 -14.05 15.42 20.98
C VAL A 85 -14.66 16.66 20.32
N SER A 86 -14.45 17.83 20.92
CA SER A 86 -14.78 19.13 20.34
C SER A 86 -13.56 19.67 19.59
N GLY A 87 -13.56 19.62 18.25
CA GLY A 87 -12.52 20.24 17.40
C GLY A 87 -11.81 19.27 16.44
N PRO A 88 -10.85 19.76 15.62
CA PRO A 88 -10.18 18.96 14.60
C PRO A 88 -9.41 17.80 15.25
N ALA A 89 -9.83 16.58 14.90
CA ALA A 89 -9.71 15.36 15.69
C ALA A 89 -8.38 14.57 15.52
N VAL A 90 -7.23 15.24 15.44
CA VAL A 90 -5.91 14.57 15.38
C VAL A 90 -4.98 15.17 16.43
N PRO A 91 -4.51 14.39 17.43
CA PRO A 91 -3.65 14.91 18.48
C PRO A 91 -2.24 15.23 17.98
N THR A 92 -1.62 16.23 18.60
CA THR A 92 -0.21 16.59 18.46
C THR A 92 0.69 15.63 19.25
N LEU A 93 2.00 15.67 19.00
CA LEU A 93 2.98 14.91 19.78
C LEU A 93 2.96 15.32 21.25
N ALA A 94 2.87 16.62 21.54
CA ALA A 94 2.77 17.14 22.90
C ALA A 94 1.53 16.63 23.65
N GLU A 95 0.37 16.58 23.01
CA GLU A 95 -0.86 16.03 23.60
C GLU A 95 -0.79 14.52 23.86
N LEU A 96 0.04 13.81 23.09
CA LEU A 96 0.35 12.40 23.32
C LEU A 96 1.46 12.18 24.37
N GLY A 97 2.01 13.26 24.95
CA GLY A 97 3.05 13.20 25.98
C GLY A 97 4.48 13.07 25.44
N TYR A 98 4.68 13.33 24.15
CA TYR A 98 6.00 13.31 23.52
C TYR A 98 6.60 14.73 23.40
N PRO A 99 7.93 14.89 23.51
CA PRO A 99 8.58 16.15 23.22
C PRO A 99 8.48 16.48 21.72
N GLU A 100 8.52 17.77 21.40
CA GLU A 100 8.66 18.23 20.02
C GLU A 100 10.01 17.76 19.44
N PRO A 101 10.04 17.28 18.19
CA PRO A 101 11.26 16.78 17.59
C PRO A 101 12.24 17.92 17.32
N GLU A 102 13.52 17.69 17.63
CA GLU A 102 14.60 18.68 17.40
C GLU A 102 14.85 18.97 15.91
N HIS A 103 14.44 18.05 15.04
CA HIS A 103 14.63 18.13 13.60
C HIS A 103 13.35 17.75 12.85
N PRO A 104 13.09 18.35 11.67
CA PRO A 104 11.95 17.97 10.86
C PRO A 104 12.07 16.52 10.39
N ALA A 105 10.93 15.84 10.26
CA ALA A 105 10.88 14.50 9.72
C ALA A 105 11.48 14.49 8.30
N LEU A 106 12.41 13.56 8.05
CA LEU A 106 13.02 13.37 6.72
C LEU A 106 11.96 13.09 5.64
N PHE A 107 10.87 12.43 6.03
CA PHE A 107 9.71 12.15 5.20
C PHE A 107 8.46 12.70 5.87
N ALA A 108 7.86 13.72 5.26
CA ALA A 108 6.54 14.19 5.67
C ALA A 108 5.49 13.10 5.41
N GLY A 109 4.61 12.84 6.38
CA GLY A 109 3.53 11.88 6.22
C GLY A 109 2.42 12.36 5.28
N GLY A 110 1.51 11.45 4.92
CA GLY A 110 0.26 11.78 4.23
C GLY A 110 0.23 11.43 2.74
N GLU A 111 -0.99 11.36 2.20
CA GLU A 111 -1.27 11.05 0.79
C GLU A 111 -0.61 12.03 -0.16
N THR A 112 -0.76 13.34 0.08
CA THR A 112 -0.18 14.39 -0.76
C THR A 112 1.33 14.24 -0.94
N ALA A 113 2.06 14.00 0.15
CA ALA A 113 3.51 13.80 0.10
C ALA A 113 3.89 12.51 -0.64
N GLY A 114 3.15 11.42 -0.39
CA GLY A 114 3.38 10.13 -1.05
C GLY A 114 3.10 10.17 -2.56
N LEU A 115 1.99 10.79 -2.98
CA LEU A 115 1.62 10.93 -4.39
C LEU A 115 2.61 11.82 -5.14
N LYS A 116 3.10 12.90 -4.52
CA LYS A 116 4.15 13.74 -5.10
C LYS A 116 5.42 12.93 -5.39
N ILE A 117 5.88 12.12 -4.42
CA ILE A 117 7.07 11.27 -4.61
C ILE A 117 6.82 10.22 -5.70
N LEU A 118 5.62 9.63 -5.75
CA LEU A 118 5.26 8.67 -6.79
C LEU A 118 5.32 9.32 -8.18
N GLU A 119 4.72 10.50 -8.34
CA GLU A 119 4.73 11.27 -9.59
C GLU A 119 6.15 11.60 -10.04
N GLU A 120 6.98 12.13 -9.14
CA GLU A 120 8.40 12.44 -9.42
C GLU A 120 9.20 11.20 -9.81
N CYS A 121 8.88 10.02 -9.23
CA CYS A 121 9.49 8.76 -9.61
C CYS A 121 9.04 8.30 -11.00
N MET A 122 7.74 8.35 -11.30
CA MET A 122 7.18 7.89 -12.58
C MET A 122 7.50 8.82 -13.75
N ALA A 123 7.76 10.10 -13.47
CA ALA A 123 8.29 11.05 -14.46
C ALA A 123 9.66 10.62 -15.00
N LYS A 124 10.47 9.92 -14.20
CA LYS A 124 11.81 9.42 -14.58
C LYS A 124 11.71 8.08 -15.31
N LYS A 125 10.99 8.04 -16.44
CA LYS A 125 10.67 6.80 -17.19
C LYS A 125 11.89 5.93 -17.50
N GLU A 126 13.01 6.52 -17.92
CA GLU A 126 14.23 5.77 -18.21
C GLU A 126 14.88 5.16 -16.97
N TRP A 127 14.79 5.84 -15.81
CA TRP A 127 15.23 5.28 -14.54
C TRP A 127 14.33 4.13 -14.12
N VAL A 128 13.00 4.27 -14.24
CA VAL A 128 12.03 3.21 -13.93
C VAL A 128 12.30 1.94 -14.74
N LYS A 129 12.58 2.08 -16.05
CA LYS A 129 12.89 0.96 -16.95
C LYS A 129 14.22 0.25 -16.63
N LYS A 130 15.21 1.00 -16.13
CA LYS A 130 16.57 0.50 -15.83
C LYS A 130 16.77 0.14 -14.36
N PHE A 131 15.76 0.32 -13.52
CA PHE A 131 15.89 0.08 -12.09
C PHE A 131 16.17 -1.40 -11.82
N GLU A 132 17.25 -1.65 -11.08
CA GLU A 132 17.59 -2.97 -10.55
C GLU A 132 18.05 -2.83 -9.10
N LYS A 133 17.30 -3.40 -8.16
CA LYS A 133 17.52 -3.23 -6.72
C LYS A 133 18.96 -3.54 -6.26
N PRO A 134 19.64 -4.62 -6.71
CA PRO A 134 21.02 -4.90 -6.31
C PRO A 134 22.03 -3.85 -6.80
N ASN A 135 21.71 -3.12 -7.86
CA ASN A 135 22.55 -2.08 -8.46
C ASN A 135 22.24 -0.68 -7.90
N THR A 136 21.51 -0.60 -6.79
CA THR A 136 21.26 0.65 -6.06
C THR A 136 22.25 0.78 -4.92
N ALA A 137 22.98 1.89 -4.86
CA ALA A 137 23.95 2.13 -3.78
C ALA A 137 23.21 2.43 -2.46
N PRO A 138 23.44 1.66 -1.38
CA PRO A 138 22.78 1.89 -0.10
C PRO A 138 23.25 3.18 0.60
N THR A 139 24.34 3.78 0.12
CA THR A 139 24.95 5.01 0.64
C THR A 139 24.45 6.29 -0.02
N ASP A 140 23.67 6.17 -1.09
CA ASP A 140 23.16 7.32 -1.83
C ASP A 140 21.89 7.82 -1.16
N PHE A 141 22.06 8.80 -0.28
CA PHE A 141 20.96 9.51 0.37
C PHE A 141 20.48 10.72 -0.45
N LYS A 142 21.33 11.27 -1.34
CA LYS A 142 21.05 12.48 -2.14
C LYS A 142 21.73 12.42 -3.52
N PRO A 143 21.00 12.11 -4.61
CA PRO A 143 19.61 11.65 -4.64
C PRO A 143 19.48 10.22 -4.09
N ALA A 144 18.33 9.89 -3.52
CA ALA A 144 18.09 8.54 -3.02
C ALA A 144 18.13 7.50 -4.16
N ALA A 145 18.80 6.37 -3.94
CA ALA A 145 18.91 5.32 -4.95
C ALA A 145 17.62 4.50 -5.18
N THR A 146 16.58 4.71 -4.36
CA THR A 146 15.27 4.02 -4.47
C THR A 146 14.12 5.02 -4.34
N THR A 147 12.88 4.56 -4.55
CA THR A 147 11.69 5.44 -4.57
C THR A 147 11.33 6.09 -3.24
N GLN A 148 11.80 5.56 -2.10
CA GLN A 148 11.40 6.00 -0.75
C GLN A 148 9.88 5.94 -0.50
N LEU A 149 9.16 5.12 -1.27
CA LEU A 149 7.70 4.97 -1.15
C LEU A 149 7.25 4.00 -0.04
N SER A 150 8.17 3.31 0.63
CA SER A 150 7.86 2.32 1.66
C SER A 150 7.01 2.84 2.83
N PRO A 151 7.25 4.01 3.45
CA PRO A 151 6.37 4.52 4.52
C PRO A 151 4.95 4.80 4.00
N TYR A 152 4.82 5.33 2.79
CA TYR A 152 3.53 5.66 2.19
C TYR A 152 2.72 4.40 1.82
N LEU A 153 3.40 3.35 1.33
CA LEU A 153 2.78 2.04 1.11
C LEU A 153 2.35 1.37 2.42
N LYS A 154 3.12 1.56 3.50
CA LYS A 154 2.82 1.01 4.83
C LYS A 154 1.56 1.63 5.45
N PHE A 155 1.40 2.95 5.32
CA PHE A 155 0.23 3.67 5.84
C PHE A 155 -0.94 3.76 4.85
N GLY A 156 -0.77 3.27 3.61
CA GLY A 156 -1.80 3.33 2.58
C GLY A 156 -1.98 4.72 1.96
N CYS A 157 -1.06 5.66 2.23
CA CYS A 157 -1.01 6.97 1.60
C CYS A 157 -0.79 6.88 0.08
N VAL A 158 -0.15 5.79 -0.38
CA VAL A 158 -0.04 5.47 -1.80
C VAL A 158 -0.62 4.08 -2.03
N SER A 159 -1.52 3.97 -3.00
CA SER A 159 -2.09 2.68 -3.40
C SER A 159 -1.04 1.81 -4.08
N ALA A 160 -0.85 0.59 -3.58
CA ALA A 160 0.02 -0.40 -4.21
C ALA A 160 -0.44 -0.73 -5.64
N ARG A 161 -1.76 -0.73 -5.89
CA ARG A 161 -2.35 -0.96 -7.22
C ARG A 161 -2.06 0.21 -8.16
N LEU A 162 -2.20 1.45 -7.69
CA LEU A 162 -1.87 2.64 -8.48
C LEU A 162 -0.40 2.59 -8.91
N PHE A 163 0.49 2.37 -7.95
CA PHE A 163 1.93 2.29 -8.22
C PHE A 163 2.26 1.15 -9.19
N TYR A 164 1.72 -0.05 -8.97
CA TYR A 164 1.90 -1.19 -9.88
C TYR A 164 1.51 -0.84 -11.33
N HIS A 165 0.30 -0.31 -11.53
CA HIS A 165 -0.20 -0.04 -12.88
C HIS A 165 0.59 1.06 -13.59
N GLN A 166 1.05 2.10 -12.87
CA GLN A 166 1.91 3.13 -13.46
C GLN A 166 3.28 2.58 -13.90
N VAL A 167 3.90 1.69 -13.10
CA VAL A 167 5.15 1.02 -13.47
C VAL A 167 4.94 0.15 -14.72
N VAL A 168 3.89 -0.68 -14.72
CA VAL A 168 3.60 -1.57 -15.85
C VAL A 168 3.27 -0.79 -17.12
N GLU A 169 2.59 0.36 -17.02
CA GLU A 169 2.34 1.24 -18.16
C GLU A 169 3.64 1.78 -18.78
N ILE A 170 4.59 2.21 -17.94
CA ILE A 170 5.92 2.60 -18.41
C ILE A 170 6.64 1.42 -19.07
N TYR A 171 6.55 0.22 -18.51
CA TYR A 171 7.16 -0.99 -19.07
C TYR A 171 6.57 -1.38 -20.42
N ARG A 172 5.24 -1.26 -20.61
CA ARG A 172 4.59 -1.50 -21.91
C ARG A 172 5.07 -0.54 -22.99
N SER A 173 5.47 0.68 -22.62
CA SER A 173 6.03 1.68 -23.54
C SER A 173 7.52 1.48 -23.86
N ALA A 174 8.18 0.49 -23.24
CA ALA A 174 9.60 0.26 -23.44
C ALA A 174 9.87 -0.42 -24.78
N SER A 175 10.83 0.12 -25.53
CA SER A 175 11.32 -0.48 -26.78
C SER A 175 12.31 -1.63 -26.54
N LYS A 176 12.82 -1.78 -25.32
CA LYS A 176 13.75 -2.83 -24.90
C LYS A 176 13.10 -3.68 -23.81
N PRO A 177 13.43 -4.99 -23.74
CA PRO A 177 13.03 -5.82 -22.62
C PRO A 177 13.46 -5.19 -21.29
N ILE A 178 12.55 -5.22 -20.32
CA ILE A 178 12.87 -4.84 -18.94
C ILE A 178 13.76 -5.94 -18.35
N GLY A 179 14.69 -5.55 -17.47
CA GLY A 179 15.53 -6.49 -16.73
C GLY A 179 14.72 -7.49 -15.88
N PRO A 180 15.39 -8.41 -15.19
CA PRO A 180 14.71 -9.49 -14.47
C PRO A 180 13.68 -8.96 -13.45
N THR A 181 12.46 -9.50 -13.46
CA THR A 181 11.35 -8.96 -12.67
C THR A 181 11.69 -8.89 -11.18
N GLN A 182 12.42 -9.87 -10.62
CA GLN A 182 12.77 -9.91 -9.19
C GLN A 182 13.61 -8.74 -8.68
N VAL A 183 14.32 -8.03 -9.57
CA VAL A 183 15.12 -6.85 -9.23
C VAL A 183 14.47 -5.53 -9.68
N SER A 184 13.46 -5.60 -10.55
CA SER A 184 12.71 -4.44 -11.06
C SER A 184 11.83 -3.78 -9.97
N LEU A 185 11.27 -2.59 -10.27
CA LEU A 185 10.32 -1.91 -9.39
C LEU A 185 9.02 -2.69 -9.24
N GLU A 186 8.52 -3.30 -10.32
CA GLU A 186 7.39 -4.24 -10.26
C GLU A 186 7.69 -5.38 -9.29
N GLY A 187 8.90 -5.95 -9.38
CA GLY A 187 9.37 -6.98 -8.45
C GLY A 187 9.37 -6.55 -7.00
N GLN A 188 9.73 -5.30 -6.69
CA GLN A 188 9.69 -4.81 -5.31
C GLN A 188 8.25 -4.82 -4.75
N LEU A 189 7.24 -4.54 -5.59
CA LEU A 189 5.84 -4.66 -5.20
C LEU A 189 5.39 -6.13 -5.07
N MET A 190 5.91 -7.01 -5.92
CA MET A 190 5.67 -8.45 -5.82
C MET A 190 6.29 -9.05 -4.55
N TRP A 191 7.50 -8.64 -4.16
CA TRP A 191 8.12 -9.03 -2.89
C TRP A 191 7.24 -8.66 -1.69
N ARG A 192 6.68 -7.45 -1.69
CA ARG A 192 5.68 -7.05 -0.69
C ARG A 192 4.47 -8.01 -0.72
N GLY A 193 4.01 -8.42 -1.89
CA GLY A 193 2.95 -9.42 -2.07
C GLY A 193 3.30 -10.79 -1.48
N VAL A 194 4.52 -11.30 -1.73
CA VAL A 194 5.04 -12.56 -1.17
C VAL A 194 4.98 -12.52 0.35
N PHE A 195 5.57 -11.50 0.98
CA PHE A 195 5.63 -11.42 2.44
C PHE A 195 4.26 -11.21 3.09
N LEU A 196 3.37 -10.42 2.49
CA LEU A 196 2.02 -10.22 3.03
C LEU A 196 1.13 -11.45 2.86
N THR A 197 1.28 -12.20 1.76
CA THR A 197 0.53 -13.44 1.54
C THR A 197 1.05 -14.56 2.44
N GLY A 198 2.37 -14.72 2.54
CA GLY A 198 3.01 -15.71 3.41
C GLY A 198 2.77 -15.43 4.90
N GLY A 199 3.13 -14.24 5.38
CA GLY A 199 3.04 -13.88 6.80
C GLY A 199 1.61 -13.73 7.34
N GLY A 200 0.60 -13.61 6.46
CA GLY A 200 -0.81 -13.64 6.87
C GLY A 200 -1.32 -15.04 7.21
N HIS A 201 -0.59 -16.10 6.82
CA HIS A 201 -1.02 -17.51 6.92
C HIS A 201 -0.05 -18.38 7.75
N THR A 202 0.96 -17.77 8.37
CA THR A 202 1.84 -18.40 9.38
C THR A 202 1.46 -17.95 10.78
#